data_AF-A0A2N9I6P4-F1
#
_entry.id   AF-A0A2N9I6P4-F1
#
_cell.length_a   1.000
_cell.length_b   1.000
_cell.length_c   1.000
_cell.angle_alpha   90.00
_cell.angle_beta   90.00
_cell.angle_gamma   90.00
#
_symmetry.space_group_name_H-M   'P 1'
#
loop_
_entity.id
_entity.type
_entity.pdbx_description
1 polymer ?
#
loop_
_entity_poly.entity_id
_entity_poly.type
_entity_poly.pdbx_seq_one_letter_code
_entity_poly.pdbx_strand_id
1 'polypeptide(L)'
;MTFMSTLAFAVRTLREDLPLLFTRDLNYDIYRDDITFVDPLNTFTGIENYKLIFWALRFHGKILFREISLEVYRIWQPSENVILIRWNLRGVPRVPWETKGQFQGTSRYKLDRNGKIYEHKVDNLAFNFPQQLKPAASVLDLVGACPASPNPTFLFGPVDVYSSSWVELYQAVRGTLNREGYLLSQDGLVTCS
;
A
#
# COMPACT_ATOMS: atom_id res chain seq x y z
N MET A 1 -27.10 9.23 19.91
CA MET A 1 -25.62 9.19 19.92
C MET A 1 -25.13 10.51 19.36
N THR A 2 -24.16 11.19 19.98
CA THR A 2 -23.64 12.47 19.46
C THR A 2 -22.61 12.22 18.37
N PHE A 3 -22.43 13.15 17.44
CA PHE A 3 -21.43 13.02 16.37
C PHE A 3 -20.00 12.74 16.90
N MET A 4 -19.60 13.39 18.01
CA MET A 4 -18.27 13.15 18.61
C MET A 4 -18.12 11.72 19.14
N SER A 5 -19.20 11.12 19.65
CA SER A 5 -19.17 9.72 20.09
C SER A 5 -19.09 8.73 18.93
N THR A 6 -19.75 9.00 17.79
CA THR A 6 -19.65 8.16 16.59
C THR A 6 -18.29 8.32 15.90
N LEU A 7 -17.73 9.53 15.89
CA LEU A 7 -16.38 9.80 15.40
C LEU A 7 -15.31 9.05 16.21
N ALA A 8 -15.38 9.14 17.54
CA ALA A 8 -14.46 8.41 18.42
C ALA A 8 -14.57 6.88 18.23
N PHE A 9 -15.80 6.38 18.03
CA PHE A 9 -16.04 4.99 17.68
C PHE A 9 -15.38 4.63 16.34
N ALA A 10 -15.60 5.41 15.28
CA ALA A 10 -14.97 5.18 13.97
C ALA A 10 -13.43 5.17 14.04
N VAL A 11 -12.83 6.12 14.76
CA VAL A 11 -11.36 6.17 14.97
C VAL A 11 -10.86 4.92 15.67
N ARG A 12 -11.57 4.45 16.70
CA ARG A 12 -11.21 3.22 17.43
C ARG A 12 -11.32 1.99 16.53
N THR A 13 -12.43 1.86 15.81
CA THR A 13 -12.64 0.76 14.87
C THR A 13 -11.55 0.72 13.81
N LEU A 14 -11.20 1.85 13.19
CA LEU A 14 -10.11 1.92 12.21
C LEU A 14 -8.75 1.52 12.82
N ARG A 15 -8.46 1.94 14.05
CA ARG A 15 -7.23 1.55 14.76
C ARG A 15 -7.14 0.05 15.01
N GLU A 16 -8.26 -0.59 15.32
CA GLU A 16 -8.33 -2.02 15.63
C GLU A 16 -8.35 -2.88 14.36
N ASP A 17 -9.06 -2.45 13.32
CA ASP A 17 -9.29 -3.25 12.12
C ASP A 17 -8.15 -3.17 11.10
N LEU A 18 -7.60 -1.97 10.85
CA LEU A 18 -6.60 -1.79 9.79
C LEU A 18 -5.36 -2.67 9.97
N PRO A 19 -4.78 -2.83 11.19
CA PRO A 19 -3.65 -3.74 11.37
C PRO A 19 -3.98 -5.22 11.11
N LEU A 20 -5.25 -5.58 11.21
CA LEU A 20 -5.74 -6.94 11.05
C LEU A 20 -6.37 -7.18 9.68
N LEU A 21 -6.24 -6.23 8.75
CA LEU A 21 -6.86 -6.26 7.43
C LEU A 21 -6.59 -7.54 6.65
N PHE A 22 -5.44 -8.20 6.82
CA PHE A 22 -5.12 -9.44 6.09
C PHE A 22 -5.58 -10.73 6.79
N THR A 23 -6.05 -10.65 8.04
CA THR A 23 -6.41 -11.80 8.88
C THR A 23 -7.87 -11.81 9.31
N ARG A 24 -8.47 -10.63 9.52
CA ARG A 24 -9.86 -10.44 9.94
C ARG A 24 -10.59 -9.52 8.97
N ASP A 25 -11.90 -9.67 8.90
CA ASP A 25 -12.75 -8.72 8.18
C ASP A 25 -12.85 -7.38 8.93
N LEU A 26 -13.19 -6.31 8.20
CA LEU A 26 -13.46 -5.01 8.80
C LEU A 26 -14.83 -5.01 9.48
N ASN A 27 -14.99 -4.17 10.50
CA ASN A 27 -16.31 -3.82 11.00
C ASN A 27 -16.95 -2.80 10.04
N TYR A 28 -17.94 -3.26 9.29
CA TYR A 28 -18.60 -2.43 8.28
C TYR A 28 -19.63 -1.44 8.85
N ASP A 29 -19.95 -1.50 10.16
CA ASP A 29 -20.96 -0.65 10.78
C ASP A 29 -20.55 0.83 10.76
N ILE A 30 -19.27 1.17 10.63
CA ILE A 30 -18.84 2.58 10.63
C ILE A 30 -18.97 3.25 9.25
N TYR A 31 -19.36 2.51 8.21
CA TYR A 31 -19.45 3.00 6.84
C TYR A 31 -20.91 3.19 6.41
N ARG A 32 -21.15 4.04 5.41
CA ARG A 32 -22.45 4.11 4.72
C ARG A 32 -22.54 3.07 3.60
N ASP A 33 -23.76 2.72 3.25
CA ASP A 33 -24.06 1.80 2.15
C ASP A 33 -23.57 2.34 0.79
N ASP A 34 -23.52 3.66 0.62
CA ASP A 34 -23.08 4.36 -0.59
C ASP A 34 -21.63 4.88 -0.51
N ILE A 35 -20.79 4.26 0.33
CA ILE A 35 -19.37 4.63 0.45
C ILE A 35 -18.66 4.65 -0.91
N THR A 36 -17.86 5.69 -1.14
CA THR A 36 -16.95 5.76 -2.28
C THR A 36 -15.51 5.51 -1.84
N PHE A 37 -14.88 4.49 -2.42
CA PHE A 37 -13.45 4.22 -2.31
C PHE A 37 -12.72 4.79 -3.52
N VAL A 38 -11.63 5.52 -3.26
CA VAL A 38 -10.80 6.12 -4.30
C VAL A 38 -9.35 5.77 -4.03
N ASP A 39 -8.67 5.21 -5.01
CA ASP A 39 -7.22 5.11 -5.06
C ASP A 39 -6.70 5.84 -6.31
N PRO A 40 -5.38 5.98 -6.52
CA PRO A 40 -4.85 6.69 -7.69
C PRO A 40 -5.19 6.07 -9.05
N LEU A 41 -5.65 4.83 -9.09
CA LEU A 41 -5.91 4.04 -10.29
C LEU A 41 -7.41 3.74 -10.48
N ASN A 42 -8.19 3.69 -9.41
CA ASN A 42 -9.57 3.21 -9.43
C ASN A 42 -10.49 4.05 -8.53
N THR A 43 -11.78 4.03 -8.87
CA THR A 43 -12.84 4.54 -8.02
C THR A 43 -13.97 3.51 -7.99
N PHE A 44 -14.43 3.16 -6.80
CA PHE A 44 -15.53 2.22 -6.58
C PHE A 44 -16.54 2.82 -5.61
N THR A 45 -17.83 2.57 -5.83
CA THR A 45 -18.90 3.05 -4.96
C THR A 45 -19.78 1.88 -4.51
N GLY A 46 -20.28 1.95 -3.28
CA GLY A 46 -21.15 0.95 -2.69
C GLY A 46 -20.43 0.02 -1.71
N ILE A 47 -21.11 -0.30 -0.61
CA ILE A 47 -20.55 -1.11 0.48
C ILE A 47 -20.19 -2.53 0.08
N GLU A 48 -20.92 -3.14 -0.87
CA GLU A 48 -20.61 -4.48 -1.36
C GLU A 48 -19.31 -4.50 -2.18
N ASN A 49 -19.07 -3.47 -3.01
CA ASN A 49 -17.80 -3.31 -3.71
C ASN A 49 -16.66 -3.05 -2.72
N TYR A 50 -16.91 -2.25 -1.68
CA TYR A 50 -15.94 -2.00 -0.62
C TYR A 50 -15.53 -3.29 0.09
N LYS A 51 -16.50 -4.10 0.54
CA LYS A 51 -16.27 -5.44 1.13
C LYS A 51 -15.45 -6.34 0.19
N LEU A 52 -15.79 -6.35 -1.10
CA LEU A 52 -15.10 -7.15 -2.11
C LEU A 52 -13.63 -6.77 -2.26
N ILE A 53 -13.29 -5.47 -2.24
CA ILE A 53 -11.89 -4.99 -2.29
C ILE A 53 -11.09 -5.54 -1.11
N PHE A 54 -11.59 -5.40 0.12
CA PHE A 54 -10.87 -5.88 1.30
C PHE A 54 -10.85 -7.41 1.40
N TRP A 55 -11.89 -8.09 0.91
CA TRP A 55 -11.86 -9.54 0.73
C TRP A 55 -10.79 -9.97 -0.28
N ALA A 56 -10.70 -9.30 -1.43
CA ALA A 56 -9.70 -9.60 -2.45
C ALA A 56 -8.29 -9.33 -1.93
N LEU A 57 -8.05 -8.22 -1.22
CA LEU A 57 -6.79 -7.93 -0.56
C LEU A 57 -6.38 -9.04 0.42
N ARG A 58 -7.32 -9.51 1.25
CA ARG A 58 -7.08 -10.65 2.16
C ARG A 58 -6.73 -11.93 1.43
N PHE A 59 -7.52 -12.26 0.41
CA PHE A 59 -7.36 -13.49 -0.36
C PHE A 59 -6.00 -13.50 -1.09
N HIS A 60 -5.71 -12.46 -1.87
CA HIS A 60 -4.45 -12.35 -2.61
C HIS A 60 -3.25 -12.20 -1.67
N GLY A 61 -3.40 -11.47 -0.55
CA GLY A 61 -2.36 -11.38 0.47
C GLY A 61 -1.92 -12.75 1.00
N LYS A 62 -2.87 -13.63 1.29
CA LYS A 62 -2.58 -15.00 1.77
C LYS A 62 -1.89 -15.88 0.72
N ILE A 63 -2.23 -15.69 -0.55
CA ILE A 63 -1.69 -16.49 -1.67
C ILE A 63 -0.29 -16.02 -2.04
N LEU A 64 -0.09 -14.71 -2.19
CA LEU A 64 1.13 -14.13 -2.75
C LEU A 64 2.25 -13.96 -1.71
N PHE A 65 1.91 -13.84 -0.43
CA PHE A 65 2.86 -13.52 0.62
C PHE A 65 2.94 -14.62 1.69
N ARG A 66 4.15 -14.87 2.19
CA ARG A 66 4.38 -15.67 3.39
C ARG A 66 3.97 -14.88 4.63
N GLU A 67 4.30 -13.59 4.64
CA GLU A 67 3.99 -12.64 5.69
C GLU A 67 3.50 -11.35 5.04
N ILE A 68 2.37 -10.81 5.49
CA ILE A 68 1.85 -9.51 5.06
C ILE A 68 1.18 -8.82 6.23
N SER A 69 1.49 -7.53 6.45
CA SER A 69 0.98 -6.76 7.59
C SER A 69 0.86 -5.30 7.23
N LEU A 70 -0.18 -4.64 7.74
CA LEU A 70 -0.35 -3.19 7.64
C LEU A 70 -0.11 -2.57 9.01
N GLU A 71 0.86 -1.68 9.11
CA GLU A 71 1.16 -0.96 10.34
C GLU A 71 0.57 0.43 10.31
N VAL A 72 -0.15 0.80 11.36
CA VAL A 72 -0.65 2.16 11.52
C VAL A 72 0.39 2.98 12.30
N TYR A 73 0.94 4.02 11.67
CA TYR A 73 1.89 4.93 12.30
C TYR A 73 1.21 6.06 13.05
N ARG A 74 0.19 6.66 12.44
CA ARG A 74 -0.49 7.80 13.02
C ARG A 74 -1.93 7.87 12.56
N ILE A 75 -2.81 8.21 13.48
CA ILE A 75 -4.19 8.61 13.21
C ILE A 75 -4.35 10.04 13.71
N TRP A 76 -4.87 10.94 12.88
CA TRP A 76 -5.16 12.32 13.27
C TRP A 76 -6.41 12.84 12.57
N GLN A 77 -6.97 13.93 13.11
CA GLN A 77 -8.22 14.52 12.65
C GLN A 77 -7.96 15.98 12.31
N PRO A 78 -7.77 16.33 11.03
CA PRO A 78 -7.49 17.71 10.63
C PRO A 78 -8.73 18.62 10.70
N SER A 79 -9.93 18.02 10.67
CA SER A 79 -11.22 18.70 10.79
C SER A 79 -12.23 17.76 11.46
N GLU A 80 -13.36 18.31 11.89
CA GLU A 80 -14.38 17.56 12.67
C GLU A 80 -14.87 16.29 11.98
N ASN A 81 -14.90 16.26 10.66
CA ASN A 81 -15.47 15.17 9.87
C ASN A 81 -14.46 14.46 8.97
N VAL A 82 -13.16 14.55 9.30
CA VAL A 82 -12.10 13.89 8.54
C VAL A 82 -11.18 13.13 9.49
N ILE A 83 -10.91 11.87 9.15
CA ILE A 83 -9.86 11.06 9.79
C ILE A 83 -8.77 10.81 8.75
N LEU A 84 -7.51 11.05 9.14
CA LEU A 84 -6.33 10.73 8.35
C LEU A 84 -5.51 9.67 9.06
N ILE A 85 -5.03 8.69 8.29
CA ILE A 85 -4.23 7.57 8.79
C ILE A 85 -3.00 7.41 7.91
N ARG A 86 -1.82 7.51 8.51
CA ARG A 86 -0.55 7.15 7.87
C ARG A 86 -0.20 5.73 8.26
N TRP A 87 0.16 4.93 7.28
CA TRP A 87 0.43 3.51 7.46
C TRP A 87 1.58 3.01 6.58
N ASN A 88 2.11 1.84 6.93
CA ASN A 88 3.11 1.11 6.17
C ASN A 88 2.69 -0.35 5.99
N LEU A 89 2.52 -0.76 4.74
CA LEU A 89 2.30 -2.14 4.36
C LEU A 89 3.65 -2.83 4.18
N ARG A 90 3.82 -3.98 4.80
CA ARG A 90 5.00 -4.83 4.63
C ARG A 90 4.59 -6.20 4.12
N GLY A 91 5.38 -6.76 3.22
CA GLY A 91 5.13 -8.08 2.65
C GLY A 91 6.41 -8.85 2.37
N VAL A 92 6.41 -10.14 2.65
CA VAL A 92 7.43 -11.10 2.23
C VAL A 92 6.80 -12.02 1.17
N PRO A 93 7.07 -11.83 -0.12
CA PRO A 93 6.46 -12.63 -1.17
C PRO A 93 6.90 -14.10 -1.10
N ARG A 94 6.06 -15.01 -1.60
CA ARG A 94 6.35 -16.46 -1.69
C ARG A 94 7.19 -16.78 -2.92
N VAL A 95 8.40 -16.24 -2.99
CA VAL A 95 9.35 -16.50 -4.07
C VAL A 95 10.60 -17.22 -3.52
N PRO A 96 11.37 -17.94 -4.37
CA PRO A 96 12.53 -18.72 -3.93
C PRO A 96 13.70 -17.90 -3.33
N TRP A 97 13.70 -16.58 -3.47
CA TRP A 97 14.76 -15.67 -3.00
C TRP A 97 14.24 -14.73 -1.90
N GLU A 98 15.09 -14.38 -0.92
CA GLU A 98 14.66 -13.50 0.18
C GLU A 98 14.45 -12.05 -0.29
N THR A 99 13.21 -11.60 -0.28
CA THR A 99 12.83 -10.20 -0.57
C THR A 99 11.79 -9.71 0.43
N LYS A 100 11.84 -8.42 0.79
CA LYS A 100 10.89 -7.79 1.73
C LYS A 100 10.33 -6.48 1.18
N GLY A 101 9.10 -6.49 0.69
CA GLY A 101 8.38 -5.30 0.26
C GLY A 101 8.00 -4.39 1.42
N GLN A 102 8.20 -3.08 1.28
CA GLN A 102 7.52 -2.09 2.12
C GLN A 102 6.86 -0.99 1.28
N PHE A 103 5.74 -0.48 1.76
CA PHE A 103 4.94 0.47 1.04
C PHE A 103 4.21 1.40 1.99
N GLN A 104 4.47 2.69 1.90
CA GLN A 104 3.82 3.68 2.75
C GLN A 104 2.66 4.33 2.01
N GLY A 105 1.59 4.61 2.76
CA GLY A 105 0.40 5.26 2.23
C GLY A 105 -0.27 6.14 3.27
N THR A 106 -1.21 6.95 2.79
CA THR A 106 -2.12 7.72 3.64
C THR A 106 -3.56 7.43 3.25
N SER A 107 -4.38 7.05 4.22
CA SER A 107 -5.82 6.91 4.05
C SER A 107 -6.54 8.10 4.65
N ARG A 108 -7.50 8.66 3.91
CA ARG A 108 -8.37 9.77 4.30
C ARG A 108 -9.81 9.30 4.29
N TYR A 109 -10.48 9.46 5.41
CA TYR A 109 -11.88 9.11 5.60
C TYR A 109 -12.70 10.37 5.83
N LYS A 110 -13.78 10.58 5.06
CA LYS A 110 -14.75 11.64 5.33
C LYS A 110 -16.01 11.05 5.95
N LEU A 111 -16.53 11.74 6.96
CA LEU A 111 -17.70 11.35 7.73
C LEU A 111 -18.89 12.27 7.46
N ASP A 112 -20.08 11.69 7.45
CA ASP A 112 -21.33 12.44 7.35
C ASP A 112 -21.75 13.01 8.71
N ARG A 113 -22.91 13.67 8.78
CA ARG A 113 -23.43 14.26 10.02
C ARG A 113 -23.76 13.23 11.12
N ASN A 114 -23.90 11.96 10.76
CA ASN A 114 -24.13 10.86 11.69
C ASN A 114 -22.81 10.23 12.17
N GLY A 115 -21.67 10.66 11.62
CA GLY A 115 -20.36 10.08 11.87
C GLY A 115 -20.16 8.72 11.20
N LYS A 116 -20.87 8.46 10.09
CA LYS A 116 -20.61 7.32 9.21
C LYS A 116 -19.67 7.74 8.08
N ILE A 117 -18.74 6.87 7.72
CA ILE A 117 -17.77 7.12 6.66
C ILE A 117 -18.46 6.95 5.30
N TYR A 118 -18.39 8.00 4.46
CA TYR A 118 -18.96 7.99 3.11
C TYR A 118 -17.89 8.03 2.01
N GLU A 119 -16.65 8.37 2.35
CA GLU A 119 -15.54 8.41 1.40
C GLU A 119 -14.28 7.86 2.08
N HIS A 120 -13.62 6.91 1.44
CA HIS A 120 -12.27 6.46 1.79
C HIS A 120 -11.35 6.68 0.59
N LYS A 121 -10.43 7.63 0.72
CA LYS A 121 -9.39 7.87 -0.29
C LYS A 121 -8.03 7.38 0.19
N VAL A 122 -7.29 6.70 -0.66
CA VAL A 122 -5.88 6.35 -0.43
C VAL A 122 -5.00 7.20 -1.33
N ASP A 123 -4.04 7.92 -0.74
CA ASP A 123 -3.10 8.83 -1.38
C ASP A 123 -1.65 8.51 -0.98
N ASN A 124 -0.68 9.20 -1.60
CA ASN A 124 0.75 9.18 -1.23
C ASN A 124 1.35 7.78 -1.12
N LEU A 125 1.08 6.97 -2.13
CA LEU A 125 1.65 5.66 -2.37
C LEU A 125 3.17 5.75 -2.60
N ALA A 126 3.96 5.81 -1.53
CA ALA A 126 5.42 5.84 -1.60
C ALA A 126 5.96 4.41 -1.52
N PHE A 127 6.34 3.88 -2.67
CA PHE A 127 6.97 2.57 -2.78
C PHE A 127 8.41 2.63 -2.30
N ASN A 128 8.64 2.13 -1.08
CA ASN A 128 9.97 1.87 -0.57
C ASN A 128 10.26 0.39 -0.84
N PHE A 129 10.59 0.07 -2.10
CA PHE A 129 10.98 -1.29 -2.46
C PHE A 129 12.23 -1.74 -1.67
N PRO A 130 12.36 -3.03 -1.34
CA PRO A 130 13.52 -3.54 -0.64
C PRO A 130 14.78 -3.21 -1.41
N GLN A 131 15.77 -2.68 -0.70
CA GLN A 131 17.16 -2.96 -1.04
C GLN A 131 17.34 -4.47 -0.95
N GLN A 132 17.89 -5.10 -2.00
CA GLN A 132 18.36 -6.48 -1.89
C GLN A 132 19.30 -6.55 -0.67
N LEU A 133 18.96 -7.36 0.33
CA LEU A 133 19.94 -7.71 1.34
C LEU A 133 21.00 -8.51 0.61
N LYS A 134 22.23 -7.98 0.61
CA LYS A 134 23.38 -8.63 -0.02
C LYS A 134 23.40 -10.10 0.41
N PRO A 135 23.57 -11.06 -0.52
CA PRO A 135 23.82 -12.44 -0.14
C PRO A 135 24.99 -12.45 0.84
N ALA A 136 24.88 -13.18 1.95
CA ALA A 136 26.04 -13.45 2.80
C ALA A 136 27.13 -14.01 1.89
N ALA A 137 28.34 -13.43 1.96
CA ALA A 137 29.48 -13.82 1.13
C ALA A 137 29.54 -15.35 1.07
N SER A 138 29.42 -15.90 -0.13
CA SER A 138 29.53 -17.34 -0.33
C SER A 138 30.90 -17.79 0.17
N VAL A 139 31.02 -19.01 0.72
CA VAL A 139 32.32 -19.54 1.17
C VAL A 139 33.37 -19.51 0.04
N LEU A 140 32.92 -19.48 -1.22
CA LEU A 140 33.74 -19.26 -2.41
C LEU A 140 34.39 -17.86 -2.49
N ASP A 141 33.76 -16.82 -1.95
CA ASP A 141 34.34 -15.45 -1.89
C ASP A 141 35.48 -15.34 -0.87
N LEU A 142 35.51 -16.22 0.15
CA LEU A 142 36.59 -16.28 1.13
C LEU A 142 37.86 -16.97 0.59
N VAL A 143 37.73 -17.82 -0.43
CA VAL A 143 38.87 -18.55 -1.02
C VAL A 143 39.68 -17.68 -2.00
N GLY A 144 39.09 -16.60 -2.51
CA GLY A 144 39.77 -15.65 -3.42
C GLY A 144 40.55 -14.53 -2.73
N ALA A 145 40.42 -14.36 -1.42
CA ALA A 145 40.94 -13.19 -0.70
C ALA A 145 42.21 -13.51 0.11
N CYS A 146 43.32 -13.78 -0.58
CA CYS A 146 44.68 -13.57 -0.08
C CYS A 146 45.59 -13.31 -1.29
N PRO A 147 46.21 -12.12 -1.38
CA PRO A 147 47.41 -11.89 -0.59
C PRO A 147 47.55 -10.49 0.05
N ALA A 148 48.21 -10.50 1.22
CA ALA A 148 49.11 -9.51 1.81
C ALA A 148 48.75 -7.99 1.91
N SER A 149 48.70 -7.58 3.20
CA SER A 149 49.03 -6.27 3.80
C SER A 149 47.88 -5.29 4.12
N PRO A 150 47.97 -4.58 5.28
CA PRO A 150 46.86 -3.79 5.82
C PRO A 150 46.99 -2.30 5.45
N ASN A 151 45.92 -1.70 4.94
CA ASN A 151 45.70 -0.26 5.13
C ASN A 151 44.21 0.09 4.96
N PRO A 152 43.51 0.57 6.00
CA PRO A 152 42.11 0.94 5.88
C PRO A 152 42.02 2.37 5.33
N THR A 153 41.62 2.53 4.08
CA THR A 153 41.08 3.81 3.60
C THR A 153 39.63 3.60 3.26
N PHE A 154 38.75 4.16 4.09
CA PHE A 154 37.31 4.21 3.86
C PHE A 154 37.06 4.98 2.55
N LEU A 155 36.77 4.25 1.48
CA LEU A 155 36.18 4.81 0.26
C LEU A 155 34.73 4.35 0.19
N PHE A 156 33.83 5.30 0.43
CA PHE A 156 32.41 5.17 0.09
C PHE A 156 32.31 4.96 -1.42
N GLY A 157 32.04 3.72 -1.83
CA GLY A 157 31.65 3.40 -3.21
C GLY A 157 30.22 3.84 -3.52
N PRO A 158 29.85 4.00 -4.80
CA PRO A 158 28.54 4.53 -5.19
C PRO A 158 27.43 3.60 -4.70
N VAL A 159 26.34 4.20 -4.22
CA VAL A 159 25.10 3.48 -3.94
C VAL A 159 24.53 3.03 -5.30
N ASP A 160 24.83 1.79 -5.69
CA ASP A 160 24.19 1.17 -6.84
C ASP A 160 22.70 1.01 -6.53
N VAL A 161 21.90 1.89 -7.14
CA VAL A 161 20.45 1.80 -7.23
C VAL A 161 20.13 0.62 -8.14
N TYR A 162 20.02 -0.56 -7.56
CA TYR A 162 19.55 -1.74 -8.29
C TYR A 162 18.04 -1.59 -8.54
N SER A 163 17.68 -1.36 -9.81
CA SER A 163 16.28 -1.38 -10.28
C SER A 163 15.69 -2.75 -9.94
N SER A 164 14.81 -2.79 -8.93
CA SER A 164 14.12 -4.03 -8.57
C SER A 164 13.13 -4.39 -9.68
N SER A 165 13.03 -5.65 -10.08
CA SER A 165 12.07 -6.11 -11.10
C SER A 165 10.60 -5.78 -10.77
N TRP A 166 10.33 -5.42 -9.51
CA TRP A 166 9.05 -4.93 -9.04
C TRP A 166 8.79 -3.45 -9.35
N VAL A 167 9.83 -2.60 -9.40
CA VAL A 167 9.72 -1.22 -9.94
C VAL A 167 9.37 -1.30 -11.41
N GLU A 168 10.00 -2.21 -12.16
CA GLU A 168 9.70 -2.44 -13.57
C GLU A 168 8.30 -3.01 -13.78
N LEU A 169 7.89 -4.02 -12.98
CA LEU A 169 6.53 -4.56 -13.03
C LEU A 169 5.48 -3.50 -12.66
N TYR A 170 5.74 -2.68 -11.65
CA TYR A 170 4.86 -1.58 -11.28
C TYR A 170 4.83 -0.47 -12.34
N GLN A 171 5.97 -0.08 -12.91
CA GLN A 171 6.03 0.88 -14.01
C GLN A 171 5.35 0.34 -15.27
N ALA A 172 5.46 -0.97 -15.53
CA ALA A 172 4.76 -1.63 -16.62
C ALA A 172 3.25 -1.60 -16.39
N VAL A 173 2.77 -2.00 -15.19
CA VAL A 173 1.34 -1.95 -14.82
C VAL A 173 0.81 -0.51 -14.83
N ARG A 174 1.56 0.45 -14.28
CA ARG A 174 1.19 1.88 -14.33
C ARG A 174 1.18 2.39 -15.78
N GLY A 175 2.14 1.97 -16.60
CA GLY A 175 2.27 2.34 -18.00
C GLY A 175 1.14 1.78 -18.87
N THR A 176 0.69 0.55 -18.62
CA THR A 176 -0.45 -0.05 -19.33
C THR A 176 -1.75 0.68 -19.01
N LEU A 177 -1.96 1.07 -17.75
CA LEU A 177 -3.17 1.79 -17.33
C LEU A 177 -3.23 3.23 -17.84
N ASN A 178 -2.09 3.95 -17.88
CA ASN A 178 -2.03 5.27 -18.53
C ASN A 178 -2.32 5.19 -20.04
N ARG A 179 -1.99 4.07 -20.69
CA ARG A 179 -2.29 3.83 -22.10
C ARG A 179 -3.77 3.55 -22.32
N GLU A 180 -4.41 2.79 -21.44
CA GLU A 180 -5.86 2.54 -21.49
C GLU A 180 -6.70 3.80 -21.22
N GLY A 181 -6.27 4.68 -20.31
CA GLY A 181 -6.92 5.98 -20.10
C GLY A 181 -6.83 6.93 -21.30
N TYR A 182 -5.75 6.83 -22.09
CA TYR A 182 -5.60 7.56 -23.35
C TYR A 182 -6.48 6.97 -24.48
N LEU A 183 -6.60 5.64 -24.54
CA LEU A 183 -7.46 4.96 -25.52
C LEU A 183 -8.96 5.22 -25.23
N LEU A 184 -9.38 5.15 -23.97
CA LEU A 184 -10.75 5.49 -23.55
C LEU A 184 -11.08 6.99 -23.74
N SER A 185 -10.09 7.88 -23.72
CA SER A 185 -10.29 9.30 -24.07
C SER A 185 -10.37 9.56 -25.57
N GLN A 186 -9.77 8.71 -26.41
CA GLN A 186 -9.86 8.83 -27.87
C GLN A 186 -11.17 8.26 -28.44
N ASP A 187 -11.74 7.21 -27.83
CA ASP A 187 -13.02 6.65 -28.23
C ASP A 187 -14.22 7.56 -27.90
N GLY A 188 -14.03 8.56 -27.03
CA GLY A 188 -15.03 9.58 -26.71
C GLY A 188 -15.06 10.80 -27.65
N LEU A 189 -14.13 10.91 -28.61
CA LEU A 189 -13.97 12.11 -29.45
C LEU A 189 -14.28 11.89 -30.95
N VAL A 190 -14.96 10.79 -31.30
CA VAL A 190 -15.49 10.60 -32.66
C VAL A 190 -17.00 10.85 -32.66
N THR A 191 -17.40 12.11 -32.75
CA THR A 191 -18.72 12.51 -33.23
C THR A 191 -18.60 13.10 -34.64
N CYS A 192 -19.51 12.63 -35.48
CA CYS A 192 -19.54 12.69 -36.94
C CYS A 192 -19.54 14.12 -37.53
N SER A 193 -19.00 14.23 -38.75
CA SER A 193 -19.42 15.24 -39.75
C SER A 193 -20.38 14.60 -40.74
#